data_AF-A0A3C1LN95-F1
#
_entry.id   AF-A0A3C1LN95-F1
#
_cell.length_a   1.000
_cell.length_b   1.000
_cell.length_c   1.000
_cell.angle_alpha   90.00
_cell.angle_beta   90.00
_cell.angle_gamma   90.00
#
_symmetry.space_group_name_H-M   'P 1'
#
loop_
_entity.id
_entity.type
_entity.pdbx_description
1 polymer ?
#
loop_
_entity_poly.entity_id
_entity_poly.type
_entity_poly.pdbx_seq_one_letter_code
_entity_poly.pdbx_strand_id
1 'polypeptide(L)'
;MFKLDEKHLEAAQKMAAAHRTKKSCDTCYDRGWVGVSEQNLLVLCTRCVDMEAAMADWKEYVSQHEELKEHFSDLFEEKEEVEQQEDTGSAIPTRNEHKKDHIKAKQTFIPGQKRTGRAKKI
;
A
#
# COMPACT_ATOMS: atom_id res chain seq x y z
N MET A 1 -14.13 18.18 15.14
CA MET A 1 -13.21 17.41 14.29
C MET A 1 -14.02 16.95 13.09
N PHE A 2 -13.68 17.46 11.90
CA PHE A 2 -14.36 17.10 10.65
C PHE A 2 -14.17 15.61 10.36
N LYS A 3 -15.25 14.91 10.00
CA LYS A 3 -15.23 13.53 9.52
C LYS A 3 -15.77 13.53 8.11
N LEU A 4 -15.04 12.90 7.21
CA LEU A 4 -15.46 12.76 5.82
C LEU A 4 -16.69 11.85 5.75
N ASP A 5 -17.71 12.29 5.02
CA ASP A 5 -18.90 11.48 4.76
C ASP A 5 -18.54 10.21 3.97
N GLU A 6 -19.26 9.12 4.26
CA GLU A 6 -19.00 7.80 3.67
C GLU A 6 -19.07 7.82 2.13
N LYS A 7 -19.92 8.67 1.55
CA LYS A 7 -20.05 8.85 0.10
C LYS A 7 -18.73 9.28 -0.56
N HIS A 8 -18.01 10.21 0.07
CA HIS A 8 -16.75 10.71 -0.46
C HIS A 8 -15.61 9.73 -0.22
N LEU A 9 -15.65 8.99 0.89
CA LEU A 9 -14.72 7.90 1.16
C LEU A 9 -14.85 6.79 0.11
N GLU A 10 -16.06 6.40 -0.28
CA GLU A 10 -16.28 5.43 -1.36
C GLU A 10 -15.76 5.95 -2.71
N ALA A 11 -15.96 7.24 -3.01
CA ALA A 11 -15.41 7.84 -4.22
C ALA A 11 -13.86 7.78 -4.23
N ALA A 12 -13.22 8.13 -3.11
CA ALA A 12 -11.77 8.01 -2.93
C ALA A 12 -11.27 6.57 -3.12
N GLN A 13 -11.99 5.57 -2.60
CA GLN A 13 -11.64 4.17 -2.79
C GLN A 13 -11.71 3.75 -4.26
N LYS A 14 -12.70 4.22 -5.01
CA LYS A 14 -12.83 3.95 -6.46
C LYS A 14 -11.68 4.58 -7.24
N MET A 15 -11.31 5.82 -6.92
CA MET A 15 -10.15 6.49 -7.52
C MET A 15 -8.85 5.73 -7.22
N ALA A 16 -8.64 5.33 -5.97
CA ALA A 16 -7.47 4.55 -5.57
C ALA A 16 -7.39 3.20 -6.31
N ALA A 17 -8.53 2.56 -6.59
CA ALA A 17 -8.59 1.33 -7.35
C ALA A 17 -8.32 1.53 -8.86
N ALA A 18 -8.78 2.65 -9.42
CA ALA A 18 -8.59 3.00 -10.83
C ALA A 18 -7.13 3.31 -11.17
N HIS A 19 -6.43 4.04 -10.28
CA HIS A 19 -5.03 4.43 -10.45
C HIS A 19 -4.02 3.38 -9.99
N ARG A 20 -4.43 2.10 -9.96
CA ARG A 20 -3.53 1.01 -9.58
C ARG A 20 -2.55 0.69 -10.69
N THR A 21 -1.27 0.83 -10.36
CA THR A 21 -0.17 0.42 -11.23
C THR A 21 0.17 -1.07 -11.07
N LYS A 22 -0.11 -1.66 -9.89
CA LYS A 22 0.19 -3.06 -9.59
C LYS A 22 -1.05 -3.87 -9.21
N LYS A 23 -1.11 -5.09 -9.75
CA LYS A 23 -2.19 -6.06 -9.54
C LYS A 23 -2.10 -6.81 -8.20
N SER A 24 -0.89 -7.06 -7.70
CA SER A 24 -0.65 -7.76 -6.43
C SER A 24 0.26 -6.96 -5.48
N CYS A 25 -0.12 -6.84 -4.21
CA CYS A 25 0.53 -5.98 -3.23
C CYS A 25 0.25 -6.48 -1.79
N ASP A 26 1.29 -6.96 -1.10
CA ASP A 26 1.14 -7.46 0.29
C ASP A 26 0.84 -6.34 1.30
N THR A 27 1.18 -5.10 0.97
CA THR A 27 0.99 -3.94 1.85
C THR A 27 -0.46 -3.48 1.90
N CYS A 28 -1.14 -3.41 0.75
CA CYS A 28 -2.54 -3.00 0.68
C CYS A 28 -3.50 -4.18 0.48
N TYR A 29 -2.98 -5.40 0.38
CA TYR A 29 -3.75 -6.62 0.07
C TYR A 29 -4.62 -6.42 -1.17
N ASP A 30 -4.02 -5.90 -2.23
CA ASP A 30 -4.66 -5.67 -3.53
C ASP A 30 -5.82 -4.67 -3.53
N ARG A 31 -5.97 -3.88 -2.47
CA ARG A 31 -7.00 -2.83 -2.40
C ARG A 31 -6.57 -1.55 -3.10
N GLY A 32 -5.29 -1.17 -2.99
CA GLY A 32 -4.76 0.11 -3.47
C GLY A 32 -4.60 1.16 -2.37
N TRP A 33 -5.18 0.94 -1.20
CA TRP A 33 -5.00 1.76 0.00
C TRP A 33 -4.67 0.88 1.21
N VAL A 34 -3.98 1.47 2.19
CA VAL A 34 -3.54 0.75 3.41
C VAL A 34 -4.63 0.76 4.47
N GLY A 35 -5.37 1.88 4.58
CA GLY A 35 -6.40 2.04 5.58
C GLY A 35 -7.13 3.37 5.46
N VAL A 36 -7.93 3.64 6.47
CA VAL A 36 -8.69 4.88 6.64
C VAL A 36 -8.29 5.49 7.98
N SER A 37 -8.10 6.81 8.04
CA SER A 37 -7.83 7.52 9.29
C SER A 37 -9.08 7.70 10.15
N GLU A 38 -8.94 8.19 11.38
CA GLU A 38 -10.07 8.49 12.28
C GLU A 38 -11.05 9.53 11.72
N GLN A 39 -10.61 10.30 10.71
CA GLN A 39 -11.39 11.33 10.02
C GLN A 39 -12.02 10.83 8.73
N ASN A 40 -12.03 9.51 8.49
CA ASN A 40 -12.48 8.91 7.23
C ASN A 40 -11.63 9.31 6.01
N LEU A 41 -10.34 9.65 6.20
CA LEU A 41 -9.44 9.96 5.09
C LEU A 41 -8.73 8.69 4.62
N LEU A 42 -8.69 8.49 3.30
CA LEU A 42 -8.10 7.30 2.70
C LEU A 42 -6.56 7.43 2.64
N VAL A 43 -5.85 6.45 3.19
CA VAL A 43 -4.38 6.38 3.12
C VAL A 43 -3.97 5.51 1.93
N LEU A 44 -3.55 6.14 0.84
CA LEU A 44 -3.14 5.47 -0.39
C LEU A 44 -1.87 4.62 -0.23
N CYS A 45 -1.74 3.57 -1.04
CA CYS A 45 -0.54 2.74 -1.07
C CYS A 45 0.48 3.30 -2.07
N THR A 46 1.57 3.87 -1.56
CA THR A 46 2.67 4.46 -2.35
C THR A 46 3.37 3.51 -3.31
N ARG A 47 3.18 2.19 -3.15
CA ARG A 47 3.86 1.17 -3.98
C ARG A 47 3.04 0.69 -5.16
N CYS A 48 1.72 0.89 -5.08
CA CYS A 48 0.73 0.14 -5.87
C CYS A 48 -0.30 1.07 -6.54
N VAL A 49 -0.36 2.34 -6.12
CA VAL A 49 -1.16 3.41 -6.72
C VAL A 49 -0.24 4.53 -7.18
N ASP A 50 -0.57 5.12 -8.33
CA ASP A 50 0.05 6.36 -8.76
C ASP A 50 -0.49 7.52 -7.90
N MET A 51 0.36 8.02 -7.00
CA MET A 51 -0.02 9.05 -6.04
C MET A 51 -0.35 10.38 -6.72
N GLU A 52 0.36 10.74 -7.79
CA GLU A 52 0.16 12.01 -8.48
C GLU A 52 -1.18 12.01 -9.21
N ALA A 53 -1.44 10.95 -9.98
CA ALA A 53 -2.72 10.78 -10.69
C ALA A 53 -3.91 10.68 -9.72
N ALA A 54 -3.79 9.88 -8.66
CA ALA A 54 -4.86 9.73 -7.67
C ALA A 54 -5.14 11.03 -6.91
N MET A 55 -4.11 11.83 -6.61
CA MET A 55 -4.29 13.14 -5.96
C MET A 55 -4.87 14.18 -6.91
N ALA A 56 -4.56 14.16 -8.20
CA ALA A 56 -5.15 15.05 -9.19
C ALA A 56 -6.66 14.81 -9.32
N ASP A 57 -7.07 13.56 -9.49
CA ASP A 57 -8.49 13.18 -9.56
C ASP A 57 -9.23 13.51 -8.26
N TRP A 58 -8.59 13.29 -7.10
CA TRP A 58 -9.16 13.66 -5.82
C TRP A 58 -9.36 15.17 -5.69
N LYS A 59 -8.41 15.99 -6.14
CA LYS A 59 -8.54 17.45 -6.15
C LYS A 59 -9.68 17.90 -7.06
N GLU A 60 -9.79 17.31 -8.24
CA GLU A 60 -10.90 17.60 -9.16
C GLU A 60 -12.24 17.25 -8.52
N TYR A 61 -12.34 16.09 -7.87
CA TYR A 61 -13.53 15.67 -7.13
C TYR A 61 -13.88 16.64 -5.99
N VAL A 62 -12.92 17.04 -5.17
CA VAL A 62 -13.13 18.02 -4.08
C VAL A 62 -13.56 19.38 -4.64
N SER A 63 -13.02 19.80 -5.78
CA SER A 63 -13.40 21.08 -6.41
C SER A 63 -14.85 21.14 -6.87
N GLN A 64 -15.45 19.98 -7.19
CA GLN A 64 -16.85 19.85 -7.59
C GLN A 64 -17.81 19.79 -6.39
N HIS A 65 -17.30 19.58 -5.18
CA HIS A 65 -18.08 19.45 -3.96
C HIS A 65 -17.80 20.63 -3.01
N GLU A 66 -18.69 21.63 -3.04
CA GLU A 66 -18.56 22.86 -2.23
C GLU A 66 -18.42 22.57 -0.72
N GLU A 67 -19.11 21.56 -0.22
CA GLU A 67 -19.05 21.11 1.19
C GLU A 67 -17.63 20.66 1.60
N LEU A 68 -16.89 20.03 0.69
CA LEU A 68 -15.51 19.63 0.93
C LEU A 68 -14.57 20.82 0.78
N LYS A 69 -14.87 21.72 -0.16
CA LYS A 69 -14.04 22.89 -0.43
C LYS A 69 -13.91 23.79 0.79
N GLU A 70 -14.97 24.00 1.57
CA GLU A 70 -14.90 24.80 2.81
C GLU A 70 -13.95 24.17 3.84
N HIS A 71 -13.99 22.85 4.02
CA HIS A 71 -13.17 22.16 5.02
C HIS A 71 -11.73 21.86 4.59
N PHE A 72 -11.49 21.76 3.29
CA PHE A 72 -10.15 21.54 2.75
C PHE A 72 -9.51 22.84 2.24
N SER A 73 -10.23 23.96 2.17
CA SER A 73 -9.70 25.26 1.71
C SER A 73 -8.45 25.69 2.48
N ASP A 74 -8.47 25.60 3.81
CA ASP A 74 -7.30 25.88 4.67
C ASP A 74 -6.08 24.99 4.30
N LEU A 75 -6.31 23.73 3.95
CA LEU A 75 -5.26 22.77 3.52
C LEU A 75 -4.74 23.03 2.10
N PHE A 76 -5.45 23.83 1.30
CA PHE A 76 -5.09 24.22 -0.05
C PHE A 76 -4.44 25.61 -0.10
N GLU A 77 -4.86 26.56 0.73
CA GLU A 77 -4.24 27.90 0.83
C GLU A 77 -2.86 27.86 1.51
N GLU A 78 -2.59 26.91 2.43
CA GLU A 78 -1.28 26.79 3.11
C GLU A 78 -0.19 26.09 2.25
N LYS A 79 -0.47 25.77 0.98
CA LYS A 79 0.39 24.90 0.14
C LYS A 79 1.08 25.57 -1.05
N GLU A 80 1.12 26.89 -1.12
CA GLU A 80 2.01 27.57 -2.08
C GLU A 80 3.46 27.71 -1.56
N GLU A 81 3.78 27.38 -0.30
CA GLU A 81 5.14 27.60 0.26
C GLU A 81 5.97 26.36 0.62
N VAL A 82 5.56 25.12 0.29
CA VAL A 82 6.37 23.92 0.61
C VAL A 82 6.76 23.12 -0.65
N GLU A 83 7.39 23.80 -1.59
CA GLU A 83 8.40 23.19 -2.46
C GLU A 83 9.78 23.39 -1.83
N GLN A 84 10.16 22.57 -0.83
CA GLN A 84 11.54 22.14 -0.56
C GLN A 84 11.65 21.35 0.75
N GLN A 85 12.31 20.18 0.64
CA GLN A 85 12.95 19.37 1.70
C GLN A 85 11.94 18.62 2.59
N GLU A 86 12.01 17.29 2.72
CA GLU A 86 13.18 16.52 3.14
C GLU A 86 13.33 15.19 2.37
N ASP A 87 14.22 15.20 1.39
CA ASP A 87 14.96 14.03 0.92
C ASP A 87 16.24 13.93 1.76
N THR A 88 16.14 13.49 3.02
CA THR A 88 17.31 13.09 3.81
C THR A 88 16.97 11.95 4.77
N GLY A 89 17.42 10.75 4.44
CA GLY A 89 17.80 9.77 5.45
C GLY A 89 16.92 8.53 5.62
N SER A 90 16.32 7.99 4.55
CA SER A 90 15.98 6.56 4.58
C SER A 90 17.03 5.79 3.79
N ALA A 91 18.05 5.36 4.52
CA ALA A 91 18.99 4.35 4.06
C ALA A 91 18.21 3.26 3.33
N ILE A 92 18.48 3.10 2.04
CA ILE A 92 17.99 2.02 1.21
C ILE A 92 18.23 0.73 2.03
N PRO A 93 17.20 0.02 2.51
CA PRO A 93 17.45 -1.33 2.99
C PRO A 93 17.85 -2.09 1.74
N THR A 94 19.16 -2.34 1.61
CA THR A 94 19.71 -3.27 0.64
C THR A 94 18.83 -4.50 0.68
N ARG A 95 18.07 -4.69 -0.41
CA ARG A 95 17.19 -5.81 -0.63
C ARG A 95 17.93 -7.05 -0.14
N ASN A 96 17.44 -7.65 0.95
CA ASN A 96 17.93 -8.94 1.39
C ASN A 96 17.75 -9.90 0.21
N GLU A 97 18.85 -10.15 -0.52
CA GLU A 97 18.96 -11.27 -1.42
C GLU A 97 18.94 -12.50 -0.54
N HIS A 98 17.74 -12.96 -0.20
CA HIS A 98 17.52 -14.36 0.08
C HIS A 98 17.74 -15.11 -1.24
N LYS A 99 19.00 -15.25 -1.66
CA LYS A 99 19.41 -16.44 -2.40
C LYS A 99 19.09 -17.59 -1.46
N LYS A 100 17.90 -18.16 -1.64
CA LYS A 100 17.70 -19.55 -1.30
C LYS A 100 18.66 -20.27 -2.22
N ASP A 101 19.87 -20.53 -1.72
CA ASP A 101 20.67 -21.62 -2.23
C ASP A 101 19.80 -22.84 -2.06
N HIS A 102 19.02 -23.13 -3.10
CA HIS A 102 18.30 -24.36 -3.23
C HIS A 102 19.39 -25.39 -3.45
N ILE A 103 20.03 -25.82 -2.36
CA ILE A 103 20.79 -27.06 -2.31
C ILE A 103 19.78 -28.05 -2.86
N LYS A 104 19.99 -28.46 -4.11
CA LYS A 104 19.23 -29.55 -4.72
C LYS A 104 19.65 -30.78 -3.93
N ALA A 105 19.03 -30.96 -2.77
CA ALA A 105 19.08 -32.21 -2.04
C ALA A 105 18.57 -33.22 -3.04
N LYS A 106 19.50 -34.00 -3.61
CA LYS A 106 19.19 -35.10 -4.51
C LYS A 106 18.14 -35.92 -3.78
N GLN A 107 16.91 -35.93 -4.29
CA GLN A 107 15.88 -36.79 -3.78
C GLN A 107 16.32 -38.22 -4.07
N THR A 108 16.97 -38.87 -3.11
CA THR A 108 17.22 -40.31 -3.12
C THR A 108 15.93 -41.02 -2.72
N PHE A 109 14.86 -40.78 -3.47
CA PHE A 109 13.64 -41.55 -3.36
C PHE A 109 13.82 -42.79 -4.24
N ILE A 110 14.14 -43.91 -3.59
CA ILE A 110 14.18 -45.23 -4.23
C ILE A 110 12.84 -45.91 -3.89
N PRO A 111 11.96 -46.16 -4.88
CA PRO A 111 10.71 -46.88 -4.64
C PRO A 111 10.98 -48.24 -3.97
N GLY A 112 10.38 -48.46 -2.80
CA GLY A 112 10.54 -49.69 -2.01
C GLY A 112 11.41 -49.59 -0.76
N GLN A 113 12.12 -48.47 -0.55
CA GLN A 113 12.97 -48.30 0.64
C GLN A 113 12.16 -47.80 1.84
N LYS A 114 11.96 -48.67 2.85
CA LYS A 114 11.27 -48.30 4.10
C LYS A 114 12.11 -47.25 4.85
N ARG A 115 11.52 -46.08 5.11
CA ARG A 115 12.09 -45.05 5.98
C ARG A 115 12.30 -45.63 7.38
N THR A 116 13.54 -45.75 7.81
CA THR A 116 13.86 -46.14 9.20
C THR A 116 13.51 -44.98 10.12
N GLY A 117 12.27 -45.00 10.61
CA GLY A 117 11.79 -44.04 11.60
C GLY A 117 12.59 -44.14 12.91
N ARG A 118 12.82 -42.98 13.53
CA ARG A 118 13.46 -42.78 14.84
C ARG A 118 12.94 -43.79 15.86
N ALA A 119 13.82 -44.66 16.36
CA ALA A 119 13.51 -45.57 17.45
C ALA A 119 13.07 -44.76 18.68
N LYS A 120 11.85 -45.02 19.17
CA LYS A 120 11.35 -44.50 20.44
C LYS A 120 12.16 -45.19 21.54
N LYS A 121 13.05 -44.46 22.23
CA LYS A 121 13.67 -44.95 23.46
C LYS A 121 12.55 -45.07 24.51
N ILE A 122 12.33 -46.28 24.99
CA ILE A 122 11.60 -46.56 26.24
C ILE A 122 12.54 -46.25 27.39
#